data_AF-A0A929NKP5-F1
#
_entry.id   AF-A0A929NKP5-F1
#
_cell.length_a   1.000
_cell.length_b   1.000
_cell.length_c   1.000
_cell.angle_alpha   90.00
_cell.angle_beta   90.00
_cell.angle_gamma   90.00
#
_symmetry.space_group_name_H-M   'P 1'
#
loop_
_entity.id
_entity.type
_entity.pdbx_description
1 polymer ?
#
loop_
_entity_poly.entity_id
_entity_poly.type
_entity_poly.pdbx_seq_one_letter_code
_entity_poly.pdbx_strand_id
1 'polypeptide(L)'
;MSRKKQRREVEIFNLSFLDVVSCGFGAIILLLIIVQFGEPVVIEKLSVDMSGQVLKLEQELFDIRGETRVLNRDLKARQEQLSIQREKLARLRGSLSTIKGEFANARSEAETQAIIEGQLQSAQQSLTAEMRRLQQGALSRPKVNNRIGGLPVDSEYIIFIIDTSGSMTSYAWSHVLKKVSEVLSVYPKVKGIQVMNDMGQYMFPTYKGKWIPDTVGRRTAINTRLRTWQPFSNSSPVEGIEAAIKRFYAKDKSISLYIFGDDFSSGSIEQVVTTVARLNRVNSSGKHRVRIHAMGFPVLFQVNGMSANVVRFAALMRKLAENNDGTFVGLNSTKP
;
A
#
# COMPACT_ATOMS: atom_id res chain seq x y z
N MET A 1 111.11 83.87 -98.54
CA MET A 1 111.39 84.46 -97.21
C MET A 1 110.62 83.70 -96.14
N SER A 2 111.19 83.70 -94.93
CA SER A 2 110.91 82.83 -93.78
C SER A 2 109.67 83.23 -92.96
N ARG A 3 109.03 82.21 -92.34
CA ARG A 3 108.30 82.18 -91.03
C ARG A 3 107.13 83.14 -90.78
N LYS A 4 105.99 82.58 -90.32
CA LYS A 4 105.71 82.37 -88.87
C LYS A 4 104.51 81.44 -88.66
N LYS A 5 104.69 80.43 -87.81
CA LYS A 5 103.68 79.50 -87.29
C LYS A 5 102.91 80.22 -86.16
N GLN A 6 101.62 80.49 -86.35
CA GLN A 6 100.74 80.98 -85.28
C GLN A 6 100.11 79.78 -84.56
N ARG A 7 100.18 79.79 -83.22
CA ARG A 7 99.70 78.75 -82.31
C ARG A 7 98.17 78.70 -82.34
N ARG A 8 97.59 77.49 -82.33
CA ARG A 8 96.17 77.28 -82.06
C ARG A 8 95.85 77.82 -80.65
N GLU A 9 94.91 78.75 -80.57
CA GLU A 9 94.26 79.08 -79.30
C GLU A 9 93.45 77.85 -78.86
N VAL A 10 93.71 77.38 -77.66
CA VAL A 10 92.92 76.32 -77.02
C VAL A 10 91.70 77.01 -76.45
N GLU A 11 90.54 76.85 -77.08
CA GLU A 11 89.27 77.21 -76.48
C GLU A 11 89.08 76.36 -75.21
N ILE A 12 88.98 77.03 -74.07
CA ILE A 12 88.92 76.43 -72.71
C ILE A 12 87.58 75.69 -72.48
N PHE A 13 86.68 75.69 -73.46
CA PHE A 13 85.43 74.93 -73.47
C PHE A 13 85.41 73.93 -74.62
N ASN A 14 86.14 72.82 -74.47
CA ASN A 14 86.15 71.73 -75.43
C ASN A 14 85.05 70.69 -75.10
N LEU A 15 84.48 70.05 -76.12
CA LEU A 15 83.36 69.08 -76.06
C LEU A 15 83.51 68.05 -74.91
N SER A 16 84.73 67.64 -74.60
CA SER A 16 85.06 66.65 -73.56
C SER A 16 84.74 67.09 -72.12
N PHE A 17 84.71 68.40 -71.82
CA PHE A 17 84.30 68.89 -70.49
C PHE A 17 82.79 68.74 -70.29
N LEU A 18 82.00 68.98 -71.34
CA LEU A 18 80.55 68.80 -71.31
C LEU A 18 80.18 67.33 -71.11
N ASP A 19 80.92 66.39 -71.71
CA ASP A 19 80.69 64.94 -71.53
C ASP A 19 80.98 64.47 -70.10
N VAL A 20 82.05 64.96 -69.46
CA VAL A 20 82.37 64.55 -68.07
C VAL A 20 81.37 65.14 -67.07
N VAL A 21 80.97 66.39 -67.25
CA VAL A 21 79.93 67.02 -66.40
C VAL A 21 78.57 66.37 -66.66
N SER A 22 78.23 66.04 -67.91
CA SER A 22 76.99 65.34 -68.27
C SER A 22 76.95 63.92 -67.69
N CYS A 23 78.05 63.17 -67.75
CA CYS A 23 78.15 61.84 -67.15
C CYS A 23 78.08 61.88 -65.62
N GLY A 24 78.77 62.84 -64.98
CA GLY A 24 78.72 63.03 -63.53
C GLY A 24 77.33 63.44 -63.05
N PHE A 25 76.69 64.38 -63.77
CA PHE A 25 75.32 64.80 -63.48
C PHE A 25 74.32 63.67 -63.72
N GLY A 26 74.48 62.89 -64.78
CA GLY A 26 73.66 61.71 -65.06
C GLY A 26 73.76 60.65 -63.96
N ALA A 27 74.97 60.39 -63.44
CA ALA A 27 75.17 59.47 -62.32
C ALA A 27 74.50 59.95 -61.02
N ILE A 28 74.56 61.25 -60.74
CA ILE A 28 73.89 61.87 -59.58
C ILE A 28 72.36 61.80 -59.75
N ILE A 29 71.84 62.08 -60.94
CA ILE A 29 70.41 61.96 -61.27
C ILE A 29 69.94 60.51 -61.08
N LEU A 30 70.71 59.52 -61.56
CA LEU A 30 70.40 58.10 -61.38
C LEU A 30 70.41 57.68 -59.91
N LEU A 31 71.39 58.13 -59.12
CA LEU A 31 71.44 57.86 -57.69
C LEU A 31 70.26 58.49 -56.96
N LEU A 32 69.90 59.72 -57.31
CA LEU A 32 68.73 60.42 -56.75
C LEU A 32 67.44 59.66 -57.08
N ILE A 33 67.27 59.22 -58.33
CA ILE A 33 66.13 58.41 -58.77
C ILE A 33 66.08 57.09 -58.00
N ILE A 34 67.19 56.36 -57.86
CA ILE A 34 67.21 55.08 -57.12
C ILE A 34 66.87 55.28 -55.64
N VAL A 35 67.40 56.32 -54.99
CA VAL A 35 67.09 56.63 -53.59
C VAL A 35 65.65 57.12 -53.41
N GLN A 36 65.11 57.85 -54.40
CA GLN A 36 63.76 58.39 -54.35
C GLN A 36 62.67 57.36 -54.69
N PHE A 37 62.99 56.30 -55.45
CA PHE A 37 62.07 55.19 -55.77
C PHE A 37 62.29 53.92 -54.95
N GLY A 38 63.40 53.81 -54.20
CA GLY A 38 63.59 52.77 -53.18
C GLY A 38 62.87 53.14 -51.89
N GLU A 39 61.54 53.26 -51.90
CA GLU A 39 60.77 53.69 -50.73
C GLU A 39 60.68 52.58 -49.65
N PRO A 40 61.36 52.70 -48.49
CA PRO A 40 61.07 51.85 -47.33
C PRO A 40 59.65 52.09 -46.79
N VAL A 41 59.04 53.24 -47.09
CA VAL A 41 57.75 53.68 -46.56
C VAL A 41 56.58 52.80 -47.01
N VAL A 42 56.59 52.25 -48.22
CA VAL A 42 55.51 51.36 -48.69
C VAL A 42 55.59 49.98 -48.04
N ILE A 43 56.80 49.44 -47.86
CA ILE A 43 57.02 48.16 -47.17
C ILE A 43 56.72 48.31 -45.68
N GLU A 44 57.09 49.43 -45.07
CA GLU A 44 56.79 49.73 -43.66
C GLU A 44 55.28 49.91 -43.44
N LYS A 45 54.56 50.61 -44.33
CA LYS A 45 53.09 50.71 -44.27
C LYS A 45 52.38 49.36 -44.45
N LEU A 46 52.83 48.53 -45.39
CA LEU A 46 52.28 47.18 -45.59
C LEU A 46 52.58 46.26 -44.39
N SER A 47 53.78 46.35 -43.81
CA SER A 47 54.17 45.60 -42.61
C SER A 47 53.37 46.02 -41.38
N VAL A 48 53.15 47.33 -41.19
CA VAL A 48 52.34 47.88 -40.10
C VAL A 48 50.86 47.51 -40.27
N ASP A 49 50.30 47.57 -41.48
CA ASP A 49 48.91 47.17 -41.76
C ASP A 49 48.69 45.66 -41.56
N MET A 50 49.59 44.82 -42.07
CA MET A 50 49.53 43.36 -41.84
C MET A 50 49.67 43.03 -40.35
N SER A 51 50.56 43.70 -39.61
CA SER A 51 50.70 43.50 -38.16
C SER A 51 49.43 43.91 -37.40
N GLY A 52 48.76 45.00 -37.83
CA GLY A 52 47.46 45.40 -37.29
C GLY A 52 46.34 44.41 -37.56
N GLN A 53 46.31 43.82 -38.77
CA GLN A 53 45.36 42.75 -39.11
C GLN A 53 45.60 41.47 -38.30
N VAL A 54 46.87 41.08 -38.08
CA VAL A 54 47.22 39.94 -37.23
C VAL A 54 46.75 40.17 -35.79
N LEU A 55 47.01 41.34 -35.20
CA LEU A 55 46.54 41.68 -33.86
C LEU A 55 45.01 41.64 -33.73
N LYS A 56 44.29 42.14 -34.75
CA LYS A 56 42.82 42.08 -34.77
C LYS A 56 42.31 40.64 -34.84
N LEU A 57 42.91 39.81 -35.70
CA LEU A 57 42.56 38.39 -35.81
C LEU A 57 42.89 37.61 -34.51
N GLU A 58 43.99 37.93 -33.83
CA GLU A 58 44.34 37.36 -32.53
C GLU A 58 43.31 37.72 -31.45
N GLN A 59 42.83 38.97 -31.45
CA GLN A 59 41.80 39.43 -30.53
C GLN A 59 40.45 38.75 -30.82
N GLU A 60 40.03 38.69 -32.09
CA GLU A 60 38.81 37.96 -32.48
C GLU A 60 38.90 36.46 -32.10
N LEU A 61 40.06 35.83 -32.29
CA LEU A 61 40.29 34.45 -31.90
C LEU A 61 40.21 34.27 -30.36
N PHE A 62 40.70 35.24 -29.59
CA PHE A 62 40.59 35.25 -28.14
C PHE A 62 39.12 35.34 -27.69
N ASP A 63 38.35 36.25 -28.29
CA ASP A 63 36.93 36.44 -27.99
C ASP A 63 36.11 35.19 -28.35
N ILE A 64 36.30 34.65 -29.56
CA ILE A 64 35.65 33.41 -30.02
C ILE A 64 35.99 32.23 -29.10
N ARG A 65 37.24 32.11 -28.63
CA ARG A 65 37.64 31.08 -27.67
C ARG A 65 36.95 31.27 -26.32
N GLY A 66 36.80 32.51 -25.87
CA GLY A 66 36.05 32.88 -24.68
C GLY A 66 34.59 32.45 -24.78
N GLU A 67 33.90 32.85 -25.85
CA GLU A 67 32.51 32.49 -26.13
C GLU A 67 32.32 30.98 -26.25
N THR A 68 33.20 30.29 -26.97
CA THR A 68 33.17 28.83 -27.12
C THR A 68 33.30 28.13 -25.76
N ARG A 69 34.11 28.67 -24.84
CA ARG A 69 34.27 28.13 -23.50
C ARG A 69 32.99 28.28 -22.68
N VAL A 70 32.34 29.44 -22.75
CA VAL A 70 31.06 29.69 -22.07
C VAL A 70 29.98 28.79 -22.64
N LEU A 71 29.86 28.72 -23.97
CA LEU A 71 28.87 27.89 -24.65
C LEU A 71 29.04 26.40 -24.33
N ASN A 72 30.28 25.90 -24.28
CA ASN A 72 30.55 24.51 -23.90
C ASN A 72 30.16 24.23 -22.44
N ARG A 73 30.39 25.19 -21.53
CA ARG A 73 29.96 25.07 -20.13
C ARG A 73 28.43 25.02 -20.03
N ASP A 74 27.74 25.89 -20.75
CA ASP A 74 26.28 25.94 -20.77
C ASP A 74 25.67 24.70 -21.41
N LEU A 75 26.26 24.20 -22.51
CA LEU A 75 25.85 22.95 -23.15
C LEU A 75 25.96 21.78 -22.16
N LYS A 76 27.06 21.69 -21.42
CA LYS A 76 27.26 20.65 -20.40
C LYS A 76 26.22 20.76 -19.28
N ALA A 77 25.96 21.97 -18.78
CA ALA A 77 24.93 22.20 -17.77
C ALA A 77 23.53 21.82 -18.28
N ARG A 78 23.19 22.14 -19.53
CA ARG A 78 21.92 21.76 -20.16
C ARG A 78 21.80 20.25 -20.36
N GLN A 79 22.89 19.57 -20.74
CA GLN A 79 22.92 18.10 -20.86
C GLN A 79 22.68 17.44 -19.50
N GLU A 80 23.29 17.96 -18.43
CA GLU A 80 23.08 17.46 -17.07
C GLU A 80 21.64 17.69 -16.60
N GLN A 81 21.08 18.88 -16.83
CA GLN A 81 19.67 19.18 -16.57
C GLN A 81 18.73 18.23 -17.32
N LEU A 82 19.01 17.97 -18.61
CA LEU A 82 18.22 17.05 -19.42
C LEU A 82 18.28 15.62 -18.88
N SER A 83 19.45 15.18 -18.41
CA SER A 83 19.64 13.87 -17.78
C SER A 83 18.77 13.74 -16.51
N ILE A 84 18.82 14.74 -15.62
CA ILE A 84 18.00 14.79 -14.40
C ILE A 84 16.51 14.77 -14.73
N GLN A 85 16.08 15.55 -15.74
CA GLN A 85 14.68 15.58 -16.17
C GLN A 85 14.23 14.25 -16.77
N ARG A 86 15.07 13.58 -17.57
CA ARG A 86 14.78 12.24 -18.12
C ARG A 86 14.63 11.20 -17.02
N GLU A 87 15.48 11.24 -16.01
CA GLU A 87 15.38 10.34 -14.86
C GLU A 87 14.08 10.60 -14.07
N LYS A 88 13.73 11.86 -13.83
CA LYS A 88 12.45 12.24 -13.21
C LYS A 88 11.25 11.76 -14.03
N LEU A 89 11.29 11.89 -15.35
CA LEU A 89 10.24 11.41 -16.25
C LEU A 89 10.10 9.88 -16.19
N ALA A 90 11.22 9.15 -16.14
CA ALA A 90 11.21 7.70 -15.99
C ALA A 90 10.58 7.27 -14.67
N ARG A 91 10.95 7.92 -13.55
CA ARG A 91 10.31 7.70 -12.24
C ARG A 91 8.81 7.95 -12.27
N LEU A 92 8.38 9.09 -12.83
CA LEU A 92 6.96 9.45 -12.93
C LEU A 92 6.17 8.47 -13.80
N ARG A 93 6.74 7.99 -14.91
CA ARG A 93 6.12 6.94 -15.74
C ARG A 93 5.96 5.63 -14.98
N GLY A 94 6.97 5.25 -14.19
CA GLY A 94 6.89 4.10 -13.28
C GLY A 94 5.75 4.25 -12.27
N SER A 95 5.71 5.37 -11.54
CA SER A 95 4.64 5.66 -10.58
C SER A 95 3.25 5.66 -11.23
N LEU A 96 3.11 6.24 -12.43
CA LEU A 96 1.84 6.22 -13.16
C LEU A 96 1.42 4.80 -13.53
N SER A 97 2.37 3.94 -13.94
CA SER A 97 2.10 2.54 -14.22
C SER A 97 1.63 1.79 -12.98
N THR A 98 2.28 2.03 -11.83
CA THR A 98 1.88 1.45 -10.54
C THR A 98 0.46 1.90 -10.16
N ILE A 99 0.19 3.20 -10.19
CA ILE A 99 -1.14 3.76 -9.87
C ILE A 99 -2.22 3.20 -10.80
N LYS A 100 -1.94 3.06 -12.10
CA LYS A 100 -2.88 2.44 -13.05
C LYS A 100 -3.13 0.97 -12.73
N GLY A 101 -2.11 0.23 -12.32
CA GLY A 101 -2.24 -1.16 -11.86
C GLY A 101 -3.07 -1.27 -10.60
N GLU A 102 -2.79 -0.44 -9.59
CA GLU A 102 -3.57 -0.35 -8.35
C GLU A 102 -5.04 0.01 -8.62
N PHE A 103 -5.30 0.98 -9.50
CA PHE A 103 -6.65 1.36 -9.87
C PHE A 103 -7.40 0.24 -10.62
N ALA A 104 -6.73 -0.47 -11.53
CA ALA A 104 -7.32 -1.61 -12.23
C ALA A 104 -7.66 -2.75 -11.25
N ASN A 105 -6.77 -3.03 -10.30
CA ASN A 105 -7.01 -4.01 -9.25
C ASN A 105 -8.17 -3.59 -8.35
N ALA A 106 -8.18 -2.35 -7.86
CA ALA A 106 -9.26 -1.81 -7.03
C ALA A 106 -10.62 -1.84 -7.74
N ARG A 107 -10.64 -1.56 -9.06
CA ARG A 107 -11.86 -1.68 -9.87
C ARG A 107 -12.31 -3.14 -10.00
N SER A 108 -11.40 -4.07 -10.28
CA SER A 108 -11.72 -5.50 -10.36
C SER A 108 -12.22 -6.04 -9.02
N GLU A 109 -11.64 -5.60 -7.90
CA GLU A 109 -12.10 -5.92 -6.55
C GLU A 109 -13.49 -5.37 -6.29
N ALA A 110 -13.77 -4.12 -6.67
CA ALA A 110 -15.10 -3.52 -6.54
C ALA A 110 -16.16 -4.25 -7.38
N GLU A 111 -15.83 -4.65 -8.61
CA GLU A 111 -16.73 -5.46 -9.46
C GLU A 111 -16.99 -6.84 -8.85
N THR A 112 -15.95 -7.50 -8.30
CA THR A 112 -16.08 -8.78 -7.59
C THR A 112 -16.94 -8.63 -6.34
N GLN A 113 -16.75 -7.56 -5.58
CA GLN A 113 -17.51 -7.23 -4.38
C GLN A 113 -18.99 -7.01 -4.70
N ALA A 114 -19.31 -6.29 -5.78
CA ALA A 114 -20.69 -6.09 -6.23
C ALA A 114 -21.38 -7.42 -6.62
N ILE A 115 -20.65 -8.34 -7.25
CA ILE A 115 -21.16 -9.70 -7.56
C ILE A 115 -21.43 -10.48 -6.27
N ILE A 116 -20.50 -10.45 -5.31
CA ILE A 116 -20.65 -11.12 -4.01
C ILE A 116 -21.85 -10.55 -3.25
N GLU A 117 -22.04 -9.23 -3.25
CA GLU A 117 -23.21 -8.58 -2.63
C GLU A 117 -24.52 -9.03 -3.27
N GLY A 118 -24.58 -9.10 -4.61
CA GLY A 118 -25.75 -9.61 -5.32
C GLY A 118 -26.05 -11.09 -5.01
N GLN A 119 -25.02 -11.93 -4.92
CA GLN A 119 -25.16 -13.33 -4.51
C GLN A 119 -25.62 -13.46 -3.06
N LEU A 120 -25.09 -12.64 -2.16
CA LEU A 120 -25.47 -12.63 -0.75
C LEU A 120 -26.93 -12.18 -0.58
N GLN A 121 -27.35 -11.14 -1.31
CA GLN A 121 -28.73 -10.68 -1.30
C GLN A 121 -29.68 -11.76 -1.83
N SER A 122 -29.29 -12.46 -2.89
CA SER A 122 -30.04 -13.60 -3.44
C SER A 122 -30.13 -14.75 -2.43
N ALA A 123 -29.02 -15.07 -1.75
CA ALA A 123 -28.98 -16.09 -0.70
C ALA A 123 -29.85 -15.70 0.50
N GLN A 124 -29.89 -14.43 0.90
CA GLN A 124 -30.77 -13.92 1.95
C GLN A 124 -32.25 -14.03 1.56
N GLN A 125 -32.61 -13.70 0.32
CA GLN A 125 -33.97 -13.84 -0.19
C GLN A 125 -34.40 -15.31 -0.20
N SER A 126 -33.55 -16.20 -0.71
CA SER A 126 -33.79 -17.65 -0.71
C SER A 126 -33.93 -18.20 0.71
N LEU A 127 -33.06 -17.77 1.65
CA LEU A 127 -33.13 -18.20 3.04
C LEU A 127 -34.40 -17.68 3.73
N THR A 128 -34.83 -16.46 3.40
CA THR A 128 -36.07 -15.87 3.92
C THR A 128 -37.29 -16.63 3.40
N ALA A 129 -37.29 -16.99 2.11
CA ALA A 129 -38.34 -17.80 1.50
C ALA A 129 -38.40 -19.21 2.12
N GLU A 130 -37.25 -19.86 2.30
CA GLU A 130 -37.16 -21.17 2.93
C GLU A 130 -37.54 -21.12 4.42
N MET A 131 -37.16 -20.06 5.15
CA MET A 131 -37.62 -19.84 6.53
C MET A 131 -39.14 -19.65 6.61
N ARG A 132 -39.75 -18.87 5.71
CA ARG A 132 -41.22 -18.74 5.66
C ARG A 132 -41.89 -20.07 5.36
N ARG A 133 -41.35 -20.86 4.43
CA ARG A 133 -41.83 -22.20 4.10
C ARG A 133 -41.72 -23.15 5.29
N LEU A 134 -40.57 -23.15 5.97
CA LEU A 134 -40.33 -23.96 7.18
C LEU A 134 -41.24 -23.53 8.34
N GLN A 135 -41.50 -22.24 8.52
CA GLN A 135 -42.45 -21.74 9.53
C GLN A 135 -43.89 -22.17 9.21
N GLN A 136 -44.29 -22.13 7.94
CA GLN A 136 -45.60 -22.65 7.51
C GLN A 136 -45.70 -24.17 7.70
N GLY A 137 -44.62 -24.93 7.44
CA GLY A 137 -44.54 -26.36 7.69
C GLY A 137 -44.40 -26.75 9.17
N ALA A 138 -43.92 -25.83 10.02
CA ALA A 138 -43.78 -26.06 11.46
C ALA A 138 -45.12 -26.04 12.22
N LEU A 139 -46.18 -25.50 11.62
CA LEU A 139 -47.55 -25.57 12.16
C LEU A 139 -48.14 -27.00 12.15
N SER A 140 -47.50 -27.96 11.48
CA SER A 140 -47.99 -29.35 11.36
C SER A 140 -47.02 -30.42 11.89
N ARG A 141 -45.99 -30.07 12.69
CA ARG A 141 -45.10 -31.08 13.28
C ARG A 141 -45.64 -31.58 14.64
N PRO A 142 -45.69 -32.90 14.88
CA PRO A 142 -46.00 -33.44 16.20
C PRO A 142 -44.93 -32.95 17.20
N LYS A 143 -45.39 -32.49 18.37
CA LYS A 143 -44.54 -32.07 19.50
C LYS A 143 -43.61 -33.22 19.93
N VAL A 144 -42.40 -33.24 19.39
CA VAL A 144 -41.27 -33.87 20.10
C VAL A 144 -40.66 -32.76 20.96
N ASN A 145 -41.08 -32.74 22.23
CA ASN A 145 -40.64 -31.82 23.26
C ASN A 145 -39.12 -31.95 23.48
N ASN A 146 -38.31 -31.11 22.84
CA ASN A 146 -36.98 -30.72 23.37
C ASN A 146 -36.40 -29.45 22.72
N ARG A 147 -37.24 -28.60 22.14
CA ARG A 147 -36.84 -27.35 21.49
C ARG A 147 -37.57 -26.19 22.15
N ILE A 148 -36.84 -25.34 22.87
CA ILE A 148 -37.34 -24.06 23.35
C ILE A 148 -36.78 -23.00 22.39
N GLY A 149 -37.65 -22.35 21.59
CA GLY A 149 -37.24 -21.31 20.64
C GLY A 149 -36.39 -21.77 19.46
N GLY A 150 -36.39 -23.06 19.11
CA GLY A 150 -35.59 -23.63 18.02
C GLY A 150 -34.19 -24.13 18.43
N LEU A 151 -33.77 -23.89 19.67
CA LEU A 151 -32.52 -24.41 20.24
C LEU A 151 -32.74 -25.83 20.81
N PRO A 152 -31.92 -26.83 20.45
CA PRO A 152 -32.01 -28.15 21.07
C PRO A 152 -31.40 -28.13 22.49
N VAL A 153 -32.19 -28.51 23.50
CA VAL A 153 -31.85 -28.38 24.93
C VAL A 153 -31.49 -29.74 25.57
N ASP A 154 -30.54 -30.47 25.00
CA ASP A 154 -30.13 -31.81 25.46
C ASP A 154 -28.65 -31.91 25.88
N SER A 155 -27.93 -30.78 25.91
CA SER A 155 -26.54 -30.73 26.39
C SER A 155 -26.47 -30.73 27.91
N GLU A 156 -25.55 -31.53 28.46
CA GLU A 156 -25.33 -31.64 29.89
C GLU A 156 -24.24 -30.69 30.39
N TYR A 157 -23.46 -30.10 29.49
CA TYR A 157 -22.39 -29.16 29.80
C TYR A 157 -22.46 -27.94 28.87
N ILE A 158 -22.18 -26.76 29.39
CA ILE A 158 -22.20 -25.52 28.60
C ILE A 158 -20.91 -24.73 28.77
N ILE A 159 -20.43 -24.15 27.68
CA ILE A 159 -19.28 -23.24 27.68
C ILE A 159 -19.69 -21.95 26.97
N PHE A 160 -19.53 -20.82 27.66
CA PHE A 160 -19.65 -19.49 27.06
C PHE A 160 -18.28 -19.04 26.57
N ILE A 161 -18.19 -18.68 25.29
CA ILE A 161 -17.04 -18.04 24.66
C ILE A 161 -17.49 -16.64 24.28
N ILE A 162 -16.97 -15.63 24.97
CA ILE A 162 -17.48 -14.26 24.87
C ILE A 162 -16.37 -13.36 24.33
N ASP A 163 -16.62 -12.70 23.21
CA ASP A 163 -15.76 -11.63 22.75
C ASP A 163 -15.83 -10.43 23.71
N THR A 164 -14.68 -10.07 24.25
CA THR A 164 -14.49 -8.97 25.20
C THR A 164 -13.81 -7.76 24.54
N SER A 165 -13.87 -7.68 23.20
CA SER A 165 -13.35 -6.59 22.39
C SER A 165 -13.95 -5.23 22.78
N GLY A 166 -13.24 -4.17 22.38
CA GLY A 166 -13.69 -2.80 22.62
C GLY A 166 -15.06 -2.49 22.01
N SER A 167 -15.36 -3.02 20.82
CA SER A 167 -16.67 -2.85 20.16
C SER A 167 -17.78 -3.52 20.98
N MET A 168 -17.59 -4.78 21.37
CA MET A 168 -18.55 -5.52 22.18
C MET A 168 -18.80 -4.85 23.54
N THR A 169 -17.74 -4.51 24.26
CA THR A 169 -17.82 -3.89 25.59
C THR A 169 -18.42 -2.49 25.56
N SER A 170 -18.22 -1.70 24.50
CA SER A 170 -18.74 -0.34 24.39
C SER A 170 -20.20 -0.28 23.95
N TYR A 171 -20.65 -1.20 23.08
CA TYR A 171 -21.94 -1.05 22.39
C TYR A 171 -22.94 -2.18 22.63
N ALA A 172 -22.48 -3.41 22.90
CA ALA A 172 -23.36 -4.58 23.02
C ALA A 172 -23.37 -5.25 24.40
N TRP A 173 -22.53 -4.81 25.33
CA TRP A 173 -22.29 -5.53 26.59
C TRP A 173 -23.56 -5.78 27.41
N SER A 174 -24.46 -4.78 27.48
CA SER A 174 -25.74 -4.94 28.17
C SER A 174 -26.62 -6.04 27.55
N HIS A 175 -26.58 -6.20 26.23
CA HIS A 175 -27.29 -7.25 25.52
C HIS A 175 -26.59 -8.61 25.66
N VAL A 176 -25.25 -8.65 25.69
CA VAL A 176 -24.49 -9.87 26.03
C VAL A 176 -24.90 -10.38 27.42
N LEU A 177 -24.94 -9.50 28.43
CA LEU A 177 -25.38 -9.85 29.79
C LEU A 177 -26.78 -10.47 29.79
N LYS A 178 -27.73 -9.85 29.06
CA LYS A 178 -29.09 -10.37 28.92
C LYS A 178 -29.10 -11.75 28.26
N LYS A 179 -28.39 -11.92 27.14
CA LYS A 179 -28.38 -13.18 26.38
C LYS A 179 -27.70 -14.32 27.14
N VAL A 180 -26.62 -14.06 27.87
CA VAL A 180 -26.02 -15.07 28.76
C VAL A 180 -27.00 -15.48 29.86
N SER A 181 -27.71 -14.52 30.47
CA SER A 181 -28.74 -14.80 31.48
C SER A 181 -29.90 -15.61 30.90
N GLU A 182 -30.36 -15.30 29.68
CA GLU A 182 -31.39 -16.06 28.97
C GLU A 182 -30.94 -17.50 28.67
N VAL A 183 -29.70 -17.70 28.19
CA VAL A 183 -29.18 -19.05 27.95
C VAL A 183 -29.12 -19.83 29.26
N LEU A 184 -28.63 -19.22 30.34
CA LEU A 184 -28.60 -19.87 31.66
C LEU A 184 -30.02 -20.22 32.16
N SER A 185 -31.03 -19.40 31.90
CA SER A 185 -32.41 -19.67 32.34
C SER A 185 -33.09 -20.77 31.54
N VAL A 186 -32.75 -20.93 30.26
CA VAL A 186 -33.27 -22.00 29.39
C VAL A 186 -32.83 -23.39 29.85
N TYR A 187 -31.65 -23.53 30.45
CA TYR A 187 -31.17 -24.79 31.01
C TYR A 187 -31.46 -24.83 32.53
N PRO A 188 -32.50 -25.56 33.00
CA PRO A 188 -32.86 -25.57 34.42
C PRO A 188 -31.72 -26.08 35.29
N LYS A 189 -30.94 -27.05 34.78
CA LYS A 189 -29.73 -27.57 35.41
C LYS A 189 -28.82 -28.22 34.36
N VAL A 190 -27.52 -28.05 34.51
CA VAL A 190 -26.47 -28.74 33.75
C VAL A 190 -25.46 -29.38 34.71
N LYS A 191 -24.65 -30.32 34.25
CA LYS A 191 -23.57 -30.94 35.04
C LYS A 191 -22.38 -30.02 35.22
N GLY A 192 -22.16 -29.07 34.30
CA GLY A 192 -21.05 -28.12 34.42
C GLY A 192 -21.14 -26.93 33.47
N ILE A 193 -20.61 -25.81 33.92
CA ILE A 193 -20.54 -24.55 33.19
C ILE A 193 -19.07 -24.15 33.04
N GLN A 194 -18.73 -23.47 31.95
CA GLN A 194 -17.47 -22.73 31.85
C GLN A 194 -17.70 -21.40 31.12
N VAL A 195 -16.90 -20.39 31.45
CA VAL A 195 -16.91 -19.09 30.78
C VAL A 195 -15.48 -18.69 30.46
N MET A 196 -15.21 -18.44 29.18
CA MET A 196 -13.91 -17.97 28.69
C MET A 196 -14.10 -16.92 27.60
N ASN A 197 -13.07 -16.12 27.34
CA ASN A 197 -13.14 -15.14 26.27
C ASN A 197 -12.81 -15.81 24.92
N ASP A 198 -12.91 -15.02 23.85
CA ASP A 198 -12.56 -15.36 22.47
C ASP A 198 -11.11 -15.88 22.32
N MET A 199 -10.20 -15.53 23.22
CA MET A 199 -8.82 -16.05 23.28
C MET A 199 -8.63 -17.27 24.20
N GLY A 200 -9.69 -17.76 24.84
CA GLY A 200 -9.64 -18.91 25.75
C GLY A 200 -9.12 -18.61 27.16
N GLN A 201 -9.10 -17.34 27.57
CA GLN A 201 -8.86 -16.91 28.95
C GLN A 201 -10.11 -17.15 29.80
N TYR A 202 -9.95 -17.86 30.92
CA TYR A 202 -11.04 -18.21 31.82
C TYR A 202 -11.51 -17.02 32.65
N MET A 203 -12.84 -16.87 32.82
CA MET A 203 -13.41 -15.89 33.74
C MET A 203 -13.02 -16.18 35.20
N PHE A 204 -12.98 -17.46 35.57
CA PHE A 204 -12.56 -17.93 36.88
C PHE A 204 -11.30 -18.79 36.73
N PRO A 205 -10.08 -18.23 36.92
CA PRO A 205 -8.82 -18.95 36.72
C PRO A 205 -8.67 -20.20 37.58
N THR A 206 -9.30 -20.24 38.76
CA THR A 206 -9.31 -21.42 39.65
C THR A 206 -9.99 -22.64 39.03
N TYR A 207 -10.86 -22.43 38.03
CA TYR A 207 -11.52 -23.47 37.25
C TYR A 207 -10.84 -23.72 35.88
N LYS A 208 -9.60 -23.26 35.67
CA LYS A 208 -8.85 -23.56 34.42
C LYS A 208 -8.81 -25.07 34.17
N GLY A 209 -9.35 -25.49 33.02
CA GLY A 209 -9.44 -26.90 32.63
C GLY A 209 -10.42 -27.75 33.44
N LYS A 210 -11.24 -27.13 34.30
CA LYS A 210 -12.23 -27.80 35.14
C LYS A 210 -13.62 -27.23 34.87
N TRP A 211 -14.65 -28.05 35.09
CA TRP A 211 -16.03 -27.59 35.02
C TRP A 211 -16.38 -26.82 36.30
N ILE A 212 -17.07 -25.69 36.15
CA ILE A 212 -17.71 -25.00 37.27
C ILE A 212 -19.00 -25.79 37.60
N PRO A 213 -19.17 -26.29 38.84
CA PRO A 213 -20.40 -26.98 39.22
C PRO A 213 -21.59 -26.03 39.11
N ASP A 214 -22.70 -26.55 38.55
CA ASP A 214 -23.91 -25.76 38.37
C ASP A 214 -24.69 -25.62 39.68
N THR A 215 -24.52 -24.48 40.34
CA THR A 215 -25.29 -24.09 41.53
C THR A 215 -25.85 -22.69 41.35
N VAL A 216 -26.93 -22.37 42.06
CA VAL A 216 -27.52 -21.02 42.05
C VAL A 216 -26.45 -19.97 42.39
N GLY A 217 -25.63 -20.22 43.42
CA GLY A 217 -24.53 -19.32 43.79
C GLY A 217 -23.47 -19.14 42.69
N ARG A 218 -23.14 -20.20 41.95
CA ARG A 218 -22.18 -20.11 40.82
C ARG A 218 -22.76 -19.38 39.62
N ARG A 219 -24.04 -19.60 39.29
CA ARG A 219 -24.74 -18.82 38.25
C ARG A 219 -24.80 -17.34 38.59
N THR A 220 -25.13 -17.00 39.83
CA THR A 220 -25.10 -15.60 40.32
C THR A 220 -23.68 -15.03 40.23
N ALA A 221 -22.65 -15.78 40.64
CA ALA A 221 -21.27 -15.34 40.55
C ALA A 221 -20.82 -15.08 39.09
N ILE A 222 -21.23 -15.93 38.14
CA ILE A 222 -21.00 -15.72 36.70
C ILE A 222 -21.64 -14.41 36.25
N ASN A 223 -22.93 -14.23 36.50
CA ASN A 223 -23.67 -13.04 36.07
C ASN A 223 -23.12 -11.75 36.70
N THR A 224 -22.71 -11.80 37.97
CA THR A 224 -22.10 -10.66 38.66
C THR A 224 -20.72 -10.34 38.10
N ARG A 225 -19.86 -11.35 37.92
CA ARG A 225 -18.51 -11.16 37.38
C ARG A 225 -18.54 -10.64 35.95
N LEU A 226 -19.45 -11.14 35.13
CA LEU A 226 -19.58 -10.75 33.72
C LEU A 226 -19.82 -9.23 33.55
N ARG A 227 -20.45 -8.56 34.52
CA ARG A 227 -20.68 -7.09 34.45
C ARG A 227 -19.39 -6.28 34.34
N THR A 228 -18.31 -6.75 34.94
CA THR A 228 -17.02 -6.03 35.02
C THR A 228 -15.86 -6.79 34.38
N TRP A 229 -16.15 -7.89 33.68
CA TRP A 229 -15.13 -8.77 33.13
C TRP A 229 -14.71 -8.32 31.74
N GLN A 230 -13.54 -7.70 31.63
CA GLN A 230 -12.97 -7.15 30.40
C GLN A 230 -11.50 -7.59 30.21
N PRO A 231 -11.24 -8.90 30.03
CA PRO A 231 -9.91 -9.35 29.63
C PRO A 231 -9.59 -8.86 28.21
N PHE A 232 -8.30 -8.80 27.88
CA PHE A 232 -7.84 -8.47 26.53
C PHE A 232 -8.43 -9.46 25.50
N SER A 233 -8.85 -8.94 24.34
CA SER A 233 -9.42 -9.68 23.21
C SER A 233 -8.73 -9.22 21.91
N ASN A 234 -8.48 -10.17 21.00
CA ASN A 234 -7.99 -9.91 19.64
C ASN A 234 -9.11 -9.93 18.59
N SER A 235 -10.38 -9.99 19.04
CA SER A 235 -11.58 -9.99 18.18
C SER A 235 -11.62 -11.17 17.22
N SER A 236 -11.22 -12.35 17.71
CA SER A 236 -11.25 -13.62 16.98
C SER A 236 -11.72 -14.75 17.90
N PRO A 237 -12.85 -15.43 17.59
CA PRO A 237 -13.36 -16.51 18.42
C PRO A 237 -12.60 -17.84 18.24
N VAL A 238 -11.66 -17.93 17.27
CA VAL A 238 -11.05 -19.19 16.84
C VAL A 238 -10.29 -19.85 17.98
N GLU A 239 -9.42 -19.09 18.64
CA GLU A 239 -8.55 -19.56 19.71
C GLU A 239 -9.37 -20.08 20.90
N GLY A 240 -10.44 -19.38 21.26
CA GLY A 240 -11.39 -19.75 22.30
C GLY A 240 -12.18 -21.01 21.95
N ILE A 241 -12.67 -21.14 20.71
CA ILE A 241 -13.37 -22.33 20.23
C ILE A 241 -12.44 -23.55 20.28
N GLU A 242 -11.24 -23.43 19.70
CA GLU A 242 -10.27 -24.51 19.72
C GLU A 242 -9.86 -24.89 21.14
N ALA A 243 -9.61 -23.90 22.00
CA ALA A 243 -9.25 -24.12 23.38
C ALA A 243 -10.37 -24.84 24.16
N ALA A 244 -11.63 -24.46 23.93
CA ALA A 244 -12.78 -25.11 24.53
C ALA A 244 -12.87 -26.58 24.11
N ILE A 245 -12.82 -26.86 22.80
CA ILE A 245 -12.91 -28.23 22.28
C ILE A 245 -11.73 -29.06 22.76
N LYS A 246 -10.48 -28.60 22.56
CA LYS A 246 -9.26 -29.34 22.93
C LYS A 246 -9.23 -29.72 24.42
N ARG A 247 -9.74 -28.86 25.30
CA ARG A 247 -9.63 -29.05 26.76
C ARG A 247 -10.82 -29.81 27.36
N PHE A 248 -12.02 -29.62 26.82
CA PHE A 248 -13.24 -30.11 27.44
C PHE A 248 -13.91 -31.26 26.68
N TYR A 249 -13.53 -31.50 25.42
CA TYR A 249 -14.03 -32.64 24.66
C TYR A 249 -13.81 -33.95 25.43
N ALA A 250 -14.88 -34.72 25.58
CA ALA A 250 -14.84 -36.06 26.14
C ALA A 250 -15.89 -36.93 25.44
N LYS A 251 -15.56 -38.22 25.25
CA LYS A 251 -16.42 -39.16 24.49
C LYS A 251 -17.78 -39.41 25.15
N ASP A 252 -17.89 -39.14 26.45
CA ASP A 252 -19.03 -39.37 27.32
C ASP A 252 -19.81 -38.08 27.65
N LYS A 253 -19.42 -36.91 27.11
CA LYS A 253 -20.04 -35.62 27.44
C LYS A 253 -20.73 -34.99 26.23
N SER A 254 -21.97 -34.57 26.42
CA SER A 254 -22.70 -33.69 25.51
C SER A 254 -22.46 -32.24 25.91
N ILE A 255 -21.73 -31.48 25.09
CA ILE A 255 -21.26 -30.13 25.38
C ILE A 255 -21.89 -29.16 24.39
N SER A 256 -22.41 -28.02 24.86
CA SER A 256 -22.78 -26.88 24.01
C SER A 256 -21.82 -25.72 24.22
N LEU A 257 -21.20 -25.25 23.13
CA LEU A 257 -20.51 -23.97 23.09
C LEU A 257 -21.50 -22.89 22.69
N TYR A 258 -21.48 -21.78 23.40
CA TYR A 258 -22.21 -20.56 23.06
C TYR A 258 -21.20 -19.45 22.81
N ILE A 259 -21.05 -19.08 21.54
CA ILE A 259 -20.14 -18.02 21.09
C ILE A 259 -20.90 -16.70 20.96
N PHE A 260 -20.35 -15.63 21.54
CA PHE A 260 -20.89 -14.28 21.47
C PHE A 260 -19.80 -13.38 20.86
N GLY A 261 -20.08 -12.75 19.72
CA GLY A 261 -19.12 -11.87 19.06
C GLY A 261 -19.73 -11.06 17.93
N ASP A 262 -18.96 -10.12 17.41
CA ASP A 262 -19.32 -9.24 16.30
C ASP A 262 -18.29 -9.28 15.15
N ASP A 263 -17.10 -9.84 15.37
CA ASP A 263 -15.98 -9.74 14.43
C ASP A 263 -15.20 -11.06 14.21
N PHE A 264 -14.63 -11.19 13.01
CA PHE A 264 -13.64 -12.20 12.65
C PHE A 264 -12.53 -11.54 11.84
N SER A 265 -11.56 -10.99 12.58
CA SER A 265 -10.54 -10.08 12.03
C SER A 265 -9.51 -10.75 11.12
N SER A 266 -9.14 -12.01 11.40
CA SER A 266 -8.02 -12.68 10.71
C SER A 266 -8.21 -14.20 10.59
N GLY A 267 -7.49 -14.82 9.65
CA GLY A 267 -7.53 -16.28 9.42
C GLY A 267 -8.52 -16.73 8.33
N SER A 268 -8.36 -17.97 7.86
CA SER A 268 -9.22 -18.55 6.82
C SER A 268 -10.42 -19.29 7.44
N ILE A 269 -11.62 -18.99 6.95
CA ILE A 269 -12.85 -19.69 7.36
C ILE A 269 -12.71 -21.19 7.15
N GLU A 270 -12.18 -21.61 5.99
CA GLU A 270 -12.01 -23.02 5.64
C GLU A 270 -11.05 -23.73 6.60
N GLN A 271 -9.94 -23.07 6.98
CA GLN A 271 -8.98 -23.63 7.92
C GLN A 271 -9.61 -23.84 9.30
N VAL A 272 -10.40 -22.87 9.78
CA VAL A 272 -11.09 -22.97 11.07
C VAL A 272 -12.14 -24.09 11.03
N VAL A 273 -12.98 -24.12 10.00
CA VAL A 273 -14.02 -25.14 9.83
C VAL A 273 -13.40 -26.55 9.78
N THR A 274 -12.34 -26.73 9.00
CA THR A 274 -11.63 -28.02 8.88
C THR A 274 -10.97 -28.42 10.19
N THR A 275 -10.38 -27.46 10.92
CA THR A 275 -9.75 -27.71 12.21
C THR A 275 -10.78 -28.13 13.26
N VAL A 276 -11.90 -27.42 13.35
CA VAL A 276 -13.00 -27.78 14.25
C VAL A 276 -13.59 -29.14 13.90
N ALA A 277 -13.80 -29.44 12.61
CA ALA A 277 -14.30 -30.74 12.17
C ALA A 277 -13.36 -31.90 12.59
N ARG A 278 -12.04 -31.68 12.50
CA ARG A 278 -11.04 -32.67 12.95
C ARG A 278 -11.07 -32.89 14.47
N LEU A 279 -11.30 -31.82 15.24
CA LEU A 279 -11.34 -31.86 16.71
C LEU A 279 -12.66 -32.44 17.24
N ASN A 280 -13.78 -32.12 16.62
CA ASN A 280 -15.12 -32.52 17.05
C ASN A 280 -15.71 -33.59 16.12
N ARG A 281 -15.11 -34.79 16.13
CA ARG A 281 -15.55 -35.90 15.29
C ARG A 281 -16.92 -36.42 15.72
N VAL A 282 -17.69 -36.91 14.75
CA VAL A 282 -18.94 -37.63 15.00
C VAL A 282 -18.66 -38.91 15.81
N ASN A 283 -19.57 -39.22 16.72
CA ASN A 283 -19.55 -40.49 17.46
C ASN A 283 -20.12 -41.65 16.61
N SER A 284 -20.18 -42.85 17.19
CA SER A 284 -20.74 -44.04 16.53
C SER A 284 -22.23 -43.91 16.16
N SER A 285 -22.97 -42.96 16.74
CA SER A 285 -24.36 -42.66 16.40
C SER A 285 -24.52 -41.48 15.43
N GLY A 286 -23.42 -41.01 14.82
CA GLY A 286 -23.43 -39.94 13.84
C GLY A 286 -23.65 -38.53 14.40
N LYS A 287 -23.58 -38.35 15.74
CA LYS A 287 -23.77 -37.04 16.40
C LYS A 287 -22.44 -36.45 16.84
N HIS A 288 -22.31 -35.13 16.76
CA HIS A 288 -21.21 -34.41 17.37
C HIS A 288 -21.33 -34.39 18.90
N ARG A 289 -20.20 -34.44 19.61
CA ARG A 289 -20.17 -34.31 21.09
C ARG A 289 -20.24 -32.86 21.52
N VAL A 290 -19.65 -31.98 20.73
CA VAL A 290 -19.69 -30.55 20.94
C VAL A 290 -20.67 -29.94 19.95
N ARG A 291 -21.69 -29.26 20.44
CA ARG A 291 -22.57 -28.42 19.63
C ARG A 291 -22.11 -26.99 19.66
N ILE A 292 -22.19 -26.31 18.53
CA ILE A 292 -21.68 -24.94 18.40
C ILE A 292 -22.84 -23.99 18.10
N HIS A 293 -23.24 -23.23 19.10
CA HIS A 293 -24.22 -22.16 18.96
C HIS A 293 -23.50 -20.81 18.93
N ALA A 294 -23.98 -19.90 18.11
CA ALA A 294 -23.35 -18.59 17.97
C ALA A 294 -24.39 -17.47 17.89
N MET A 295 -24.10 -16.36 18.55
CA MET A 295 -24.88 -15.13 18.52
C MET A 295 -24.00 -14.01 17.95
N GLY A 296 -24.42 -13.47 16.81
CA GLY A 296 -23.76 -12.35 16.16
C GLY A 296 -24.37 -11.02 16.59
N PHE A 297 -23.56 -10.13 17.15
CA PHE A 297 -24.00 -8.80 17.57
C PHE A 297 -23.74 -7.78 16.46
N PRO A 298 -24.71 -6.90 16.12
CA PRO A 298 -24.57 -6.02 14.97
C PRO A 298 -23.83 -4.73 15.32
N VAL A 299 -22.79 -4.81 16.15
CA VAL A 299 -22.06 -3.62 16.63
C VAL A 299 -21.36 -2.93 15.47
N LEU A 300 -20.57 -3.68 14.70
CA LEU A 300 -19.80 -3.12 13.59
C LEU A 300 -20.69 -2.64 12.44
N PHE A 301 -21.88 -3.25 12.23
CA PHE A 301 -22.88 -2.72 11.29
C PHE A 301 -23.35 -1.30 11.67
N GLN A 302 -23.47 -1.02 12.97
CA GLN A 302 -23.97 0.25 13.48
C GLN A 302 -22.89 1.33 13.56
N VAL A 303 -21.62 0.96 13.76
CA VAL A 303 -20.51 1.90 13.99
C VAL A 303 -19.71 2.18 12.72
N ASN A 304 -19.43 1.17 11.89
CA ASN A 304 -18.50 1.26 10.75
C ASN A 304 -19.10 0.78 9.41
N GLY A 305 -20.40 0.47 9.35
CA GLY A 305 -21.05 -0.11 8.17
C GLY A 305 -20.80 -1.63 8.03
N MET A 306 -21.10 -2.21 6.86
CA MET A 306 -20.89 -3.64 6.60
C MET A 306 -19.42 -3.93 6.31
N SER A 307 -18.59 -4.01 7.36
CA SER A 307 -17.18 -4.40 7.19
C SER A 307 -17.09 -5.85 6.70
N ALA A 308 -16.09 -6.16 5.87
CA ALA A 308 -15.86 -7.51 5.36
C ALA A 308 -15.73 -8.54 6.49
N ASN A 309 -15.19 -8.14 7.64
CA ASN A 309 -14.99 -9.05 8.77
C ASN A 309 -16.30 -9.46 9.46
N VAL A 310 -17.32 -8.60 9.49
CA VAL A 310 -18.65 -8.95 10.04
C VAL A 310 -19.34 -9.98 9.18
N VAL A 311 -19.26 -9.82 7.85
CA VAL A 311 -19.77 -10.81 6.89
C VAL A 311 -19.04 -12.13 7.07
N ARG A 312 -17.70 -12.08 7.23
CA ARG A 312 -16.87 -13.27 7.49
C ARG A 312 -17.21 -13.93 8.83
N PHE A 313 -17.47 -13.18 9.89
CA PHE A 313 -17.92 -13.71 11.18
C PHE A 313 -19.25 -14.45 11.03
N ALA A 314 -20.25 -13.81 10.40
CA ALA A 314 -21.55 -14.43 10.19
C ALA A 314 -21.45 -15.70 9.33
N ALA A 315 -20.62 -15.70 8.28
CA ALA A 315 -20.36 -16.86 7.44
C ALA A 315 -19.69 -17.99 8.23
N LEU A 316 -18.64 -17.68 8.99
CA LEU A 316 -17.93 -18.65 9.82
C LEU A 316 -18.84 -19.26 10.88
N MET A 317 -19.54 -18.42 11.66
CA MET A 317 -20.43 -18.88 12.73
C MET A 317 -21.60 -19.70 12.20
N ARG A 318 -22.18 -19.30 11.06
CA ARG A 318 -23.22 -20.10 10.38
C ARG A 318 -22.68 -21.46 9.98
N LYS A 319 -21.48 -21.51 9.38
CA LYS A 319 -20.90 -22.77 8.92
C LYS A 319 -20.51 -23.69 10.08
N LEU A 320 -19.94 -23.14 11.15
CA LEU A 320 -19.63 -23.89 12.36
C LEU A 320 -20.91 -24.41 13.04
N ALA A 321 -21.97 -23.62 13.12
CA ALA A 321 -23.24 -24.07 13.67
C ALA A 321 -23.85 -25.21 12.84
N GLU A 322 -23.91 -25.07 11.52
CA GLU A 322 -24.41 -26.10 10.60
C GLU A 322 -23.63 -27.41 10.74
N ASN A 323 -22.29 -27.33 10.73
CA ASN A 323 -21.42 -28.51 10.77
C ASN A 323 -21.32 -29.18 12.15
N ASN A 324 -21.90 -28.60 13.21
CA ASN A 324 -21.77 -29.10 14.58
C ASN A 324 -23.13 -29.12 15.29
N ASP A 325 -24.21 -29.47 14.60
CA ASP A 325 -25.56 -29.67 15.16
C ASP A 325 -26.08 -28.47 15.99
N GLY A 326 -25.64 -27.26 15.65
CA GLY A 326 -25.86 -26.04 16.42
C GLY A 326 -26.81 -25.06 15.76
N THR A 327 -26.73 -23.79 16.18
CA THR A 327 -27.59 -22.72 15.62
C THR A 327 -26.85 -21.39 15.65
N PHE A 328 -26.95 -20.64 14.56
CA PHE A 328 -26.47 -19.27 14.47
C PHE A 328 -27.64 -18.29 14.48
N VAL A 329 -27.57 -17.27 15.33
CA VAL A 329 -28.56 -16.20 15.43
C VAL A 329 -27.83 -14.86 15.23
N GLY A 330 -28.15 -14.15 14.14
CA GLY A 330 -27.77 -12.75 13.98
C GLY A 330 -28.77 -11.86 14.70
N LEU A 331 -28.30 -11.01 15.60
CA LEU A 331 -29.15 -10.05 16.31
C LEU A 331 -29.35 -8.80 15.45
N ASN A 332 -30.55 -8.23 15.50
CA ASN A 332 -30.90 -7.02 14.74
C ASN A 332 -30.64 -5.72 15.54
N SER A 333 -30.27 -5.85 16.82
CA SER A 333 -30.06 -4.71 17.72
C SER A 333 -28.96 -5.03 18.73
N THR A 334 -28.17 -4.01 19.07
CA THR A 334 -27.21 -4.00 20.17
C THR A 334 -27.88 -3.71 21.52
N LYS A 335 -29.13 -3.22 21.50
CA LYS A 335 -29.95 -2.99 22.69
C LYS A 335 -30.75 -4.25 23.06
N PRO A 336 -30.83 -4.58 24.37
CA PRO A 336 -31.51 -5.76 24.89
C PRO A 336 -33.03 -5.79 24.66
#